data_AF-A0A410YL14-F1
#
_entry.id   AF-A0A410YL14-F1
#
_cell.length_a   1.000
_cell.length_b   1.000
_cell.length_c   1.000
_cell.angle_alpha   90.00
_cell.angle_beta   90.00
_cell.angle_gamma   90.00
#
_symmetry.space_group_name_H-M   'P 1'
#
loop_
_entity.id
_entity.type
_entity.pdbx_description
1 polymer ?
#
loop_
_entity_poly.entity_id
_entity_poly.type
_entity_poly.pdbx_seq_one_letter_code
_entity_poly.pdbx_strand_id
1 'polypeptide(L)'
;MGRVPFLTALVTVVIVGVVPFVGGGGPGLTESATANATARSPLFASTATGPIEEEPQIVAVASVERITEESLAAELKAEAKSLTSDSEHLAQKAVPKPKPIVVESVTGGSASVAQIRTAYAAAGQACPSNVGGGVSGAPSRSSSQGVAGTTSGDLSSFAYAYNSIRVANCLQPIPLSNFRYDSCMEERLFWMAESPSSNPLDGWGHNGTTRSDGVAARGCDGNLAGGSGNSGATVASKWWESSAHRASLYQPGSSTGGVCIAFAMTHGGIDEPYSFTRAAARWTYC
;
A
#
# COMPACT_ATOMS: atom_id res chain seq x y z
N MET A 1 -51.34 -51.71 -11.84
CA MET A 1 -50.54 -52.88 -12.27
C MET A 1 -49.54 -52.36 -13.29
N GLY A 2 -48.21 -52.41 -13.19
CA GLY A 2 -47.25 -52.93 -12.22
C GLY A 2 -45.84 -52.78 -12.85
N ARG A 3 -44.82 -52.57 -12.00
CA ARG A 3 -43.39 -52.94 -12.16
C ARG A 3 -42.51 -52.31 -13.27
N VAL A 4 -41.64 -51.35 -12.87
CA VAL A 4 -40.14 -51.36 -12.83
C VAL A 4 -39.45 -52.45 -13.70
N PRO A 5 -38.38 -52.21 -14.52
CA PRO A 5 -37.02 -51.93 -14.01
C PRO A 5 -35.94 -51.20 -14.87
N PHE A 6 -34.88 -50.78 -14.15
CA PHE A 6 -33.43 -50.69 -14.45
C PHE A 6 -32.91 -50.65 -15.91
N LEU A 7 -31.98 -49.72 -16.18
CA LEU A 7 -30.69 -50.07 -16.80
C LEU A 7 -29.62 -48.96 -16.72
N THR A 8 -28.46 -49.40 -16.26
CA THR A 8 -27.16 -48.76 -16.06
C THR A 8 -26.46 -48.47 -17.38
N ALA A 9 -25.72 -47.37 -17.50
CA ALA A 9 -24.61 -47.25 -18.46
C ALA A 9 -23.49 -46.33 -17.92
N LEU A 10 -22.35 -46.97 -17.65
CA LEU A 10 -21.03 -46.39 -17.45
C LEU A 10 -20.52 -45.74 -18.74
N VAL A 11 -19.98 -44.52 -18.66
CA VAL A 11 -18.95 -44.06 -19.60
C VAL A 11 -17.86 -43.32 -18.83
N THR A 12 -16.74 -44.02 -18.69
CA THR A 12 -15.44 -43.48 -18.30
C THR A 12 -14.79 -42.90 -19.56
N VAL A 13 -14.47 -41.61 -19.57
CA VAL A 13 -13.51 -41.04 -20.52
C VAL A 13 -12.47 -40.27 -19.73
N VAL A 14 -11.28 -40.87 -19.67
CA VAL A 14 -10.03 -40.23 -19.24
C VAL A 14 -9.48 -39.49 -20.47
N ILE A 15 -9.32 -38.17 -20.36
CA ILE A 15 -8.42 -37.41 -21.24
C ILE A 15 -7.37 -36.76 -20.36
N VAL A 16 -6.15 -37.30 -20.45
CA VAL A 16 -4.92 -36.66 -20.01
C VAL A 16 -4.53 -35.66 -21.10
N GLY A 17 -4.40 -34.40 -20.72
CA GLY A 17 -3.83 -33.33 -21.55
C GLY A 17 -2.93 -32.46 -20.69
N VAL A 18 -1.62 -32.69 -20.79
CA VAL A 18 -0.57 -31.87 -20.17
C VAL A 18 -0.27 -30.70 -21.09
N VAL A 19 -0.42 -29.47 -20.59
CA VAL A 19 0.20 -28.26 -21.16
C VAL A 19 0.65 -27.35 -20.01
N PRO A 20 1.89 -26.85 -19.98
CA PRO A 20 2.35 -25.95 -18.93
C PRO A 20 1.92 -24.51 -19.23
N PHE A 21 1.04 -23.95 -18.41
CA PHE A 21 0.79 -22.51 -18.40
C PHE A 21 1.49 -21.89 -17.19
N VAL A 22 2.55 -21.14 -17.49
CA VAL A 22 3.06 -20.02 -16.71
C VAL A 22 2.07 -18.87 -16.90
N GLY A 23 1.51 -18.31 -15.82
CA GLY A 23 0.75 -17.06 -15.88
C GLY A 23 -0.28 -16.85 -14.76
N GLY A 24 0.03 -15.94 -13.83
CA GLY A 24 -0.90 -15.00 -13.20
C GLY A 24 -2.11 -15.57 -12.43
N GLY A 25 -1.91 -15.97 -11.18
CA GLY A 25 -2.99 -16.18 -10.21
C GLY A 25 -3.16 -14.97 -9.30
N GLY A 26 -4.12 -14.10 -9.61
CA GLY A 26 -4.75 -13.25 -8.59
C GLY A 26 -5.72 -14.09 -7.75
N PRO A 27 -5.91 -13.82 -6.45
CA PRO A 27 -6.84 -14.60 -5.65
C PRO A 27 -8.30 -14.20 -5.94
N GLY A 28 -9.09 -15.20 -6.33
CA GLY A 28 -10.54 -15.12 -6.51
C GLY A 28 -11.32 -15.25 -5.20
N LEU A 29 -12.56 -14.77 -5.21
CA LEU A 29 -13.45 -14.56 -4.06
C LEU A 29 -14.11 -15.84 -3.48
N THR A 30 -13.50 -17.03 -3.57
CA THR A 30 -14.15 -18.27 -3.08
C THR A 30 -13.19 -19.33 -2.51
N GLU A 31 -12.23 -18.94 -1.67
CA GLU A 31 -11.52 -19.91 -0.81
C GLU A 31 -11.67 -19.56 0.67
N SER A 32 -12.49 -20.34 1.37
CA SER A 32 -12.59 -20.34 2.81
C SER A 32 -11.31 -20.95 3.40
N ALA A 33 -10.41 -20.10 3.89
CA ALA A 33 -9.34 -20.56 4.77
C ALA A 33 -9.96 -20.93 6.13
N THR A 34 -10.09 -22.23 6.40
CA THR A 34 -10.39 -22.74 7.75
C THR A 34 -9.18 -22.54 8.66
N ALA A 35 -9.23 -21.51 9.51
CA ALA A 35 -8.33 -21.40 10.65
C ALA A 35 -8.85 -22.31 11.78
N ASN A 36 -8.05 -23.29 12.18
CA ASN A 36 -8.34 -24.17 13.32
C ASN A 36 -8.20 -23.35 14.62
N ALA A 37 -9.32 -22.86 15.14
CA ALA A 37 -9.37 -22.17 16.43
C ALA A 37 -9.35 -23.18 17.57
N THR A 38 -8.16 -23.58 18.03
CA THR A 38 -8.05 -24.16 19.37
C THR A 38 -8.13 -23.02 20.38
N ALA A 39 -9.22 -22.99 21.14
CA ALA A 39 -9.63 -21.92 22.02
C ALA A 39 -8.55 -21.50 23.03
N ARG A 40 -8.17 -20.22 23.00
CA ARG A 40 -7.81 -19.46 24.21
C ARG A 40 -8.69 -18.22 24.25
N SER A 41 -9.59 -18.20 25.21
CA SER A 41 -10.46 -17.08 25.55
C SER A 41 -9.63 -15.81 25.84
N PRO A 42 -10.14 -14.60 25.56
CA PRO A 42 -9.43 -13.37 25.89
C PRO A 42 -9.42 -13.18 27.41
N LEU A 43 -8.23 -13.07 28.00
CA LEU A 43 -8.02 -12.65 29.38
C LEU A 43 -8.15 -11.13 29.45
N PHE A 44 -9.09 -10.66 30.26
CA PHE A 44 -9.24 -9.25 30.61
C PHE A 44 -7.95 -8.68 31.19
N ALA A 45 -7.62 -7.46 30.78
CA ALA A 45 -6.52 -6.68 31.30
C ALA A 45 -6.71 -6.36 32.79
N SER A 46 -5.68 -6.61 33.59
CA SER A 46 -5.51 -5.98 34.90
C SER A 46 -4.03 -5.66 35.09
N THR A 47 -3.76 -4.36 35.14
CA THR A 47 -2.63 -3.66 35.78
C THR A 47 -1.36 -4.47 36.06
N ALA A 48 -0.30 -4.21 35.29
CA ALA A 48 1.07 -4.39 35.75
C ALA A 48 1.90 -3.17 35.33
N THR A 49 2.21 -2.34 36.33
CA THR A 49 3.16 -1.23 36.26
C THR A 49 4.58 -1.82 36.29
N GLY A 50 5.33 -1.65 35.21
CA GLY A 50 6.75 -2.01 35.11
C GLY A 50 7.33 -1.59 33.76
N PRO A 51 8.62 -1.22 33.67
CA PRO A 51 9.22 -0.78 32.41
C PRO A 51 9.39 -2.00 31.51
N ILE A 52 8.66 -2.02 30.38
CA ILE A 52 8.87 -3.02 29.34
C ILE A 52 10.05 -2.52 28.51
N GLU A 53 11.21 -3.13 28.72
CA GLU A 53 12.31 -3.11 27.77
C GLU A 53 11.83 -3.94 26.56
N GLU A 54 11.24 -3.27 25.58
CA GLU A 54 10.67 -3.89 24.38
C GLU A 54 11.82 -4.24 23.43
N GLU A 55 12.24 -5.50 23.43
CA GLU A 55 13.10 -6.04 22.38
C GLU A 55 12.39 -5.87 21.02
N PRO A 56 13.08 -5.35 19.99
CA PRO A 56 12.45 -5.11 18.70
C PRO A 56 12.01 -6.43 18.09
N GLN A 57 10.70 -6.65 17.98
CA GLN A 57 10.17 -7.76 17.23
C GLN A 57 10.56 -7.59 15.76
N ILE A 58 11.29 -8.58 15.24
CA ILE A 58 11.63 -8.67 13.82
C ILE A 58 10.33 -8.99 13.07
N VAL A 59 9.62 -7.95 12.65
CA VAL A 59 8.48 -8.09 11.74
C VAL A 59 9.02 -8.64 10.44
N ALA A 60 8.47 -9.77 9.98
CA ALA A 60 8.83 -10.38 8.70
C ALA A 60 8.64 -9.33 7.60
N VAL A 61 9.76 -8.82 7.09
CA VAL A 61 9.78 -7.90 5.96
C VAL A 61 9.28 -8.71 4.76
N ALA A 62 8.11 -8.35 4.23
CA ALA A 62 7.67 -8.87 2.93
C ALA A 62 8.84 -8.75 1.94
N SER A 63 9.09 -9.76 1.12
CA SER A 63 10.21 -9.79 0.17
C SER A 63 10.25 -8.48 -0.63
N VAL A 64 11.18 -7.59 -0.28
CA VAL A 64 11.36 -6.30 -0.95
C VAL A 64 12.01 -6.60 -2.29
N GLU A 65 11.18 -6.70 -3.33
CA GLU A 65 11.69 -6.97 -4.66
C GLU A 65 12.42 -5.74 -5.19
N ARG A 66 13.67 -5.96 -5.64
CA ARG A 66 14.42 -4.89 -6.31
C ARG A 66 13.72 -4.62 -7.63
N ILE A 67 13.32 -3.37 -7.85
CA ILE A 67 12.80 -2.98 -9.16
C ILE A 67 13.93 -3.11 -10.17
N THR A 68 13.73 -4.01 -11.13
CA THR A 68 14.60 -4.19 -12.29
C THR A 68 14.22 -3.18 -13.37
N GLU A 69 15.15 -2.84 -14.26
CA GLU A 69 14.85 -1.97 -15.41
C GLU A 69 13.71 -2.54 -16.27
N GLU A 70 13.62 -3.87 -16.36
CA GLU A 70 12.53 -4.57 -17.05
C GLU A 70 11.17 -4.37 -16.37
N SER A 71 11.11 -4.43 -15.03
CA SER A 71 9.87 -4.18 -14.28
C SER A 71 9.40 -2.73 -14.43
N LEU A 72 10.33 -1.76 -14.43
CA LEU A 72 10.02 -0.35 -14.63
C LEU A 72 9.51 -0.08 -16.06
N ALA A 73 10.15 -0.68 -17.06
CA ALA A 73 9.72 -0.56 -18.46
C ALA A 73 8.37 -1.25 -18.71
N ALA A 74 8.11 -2.40 -18.06
CA ALA A 74 6.83 -3.09 -18.12
C ALA A 74 5.70 -2.27 -17.47
N GLU A 75 5.97 -1.65 -16.33
CA GLU A 75 5.03 -0.77 -15.62
C GLU A 75 4.69 0.48 -16.45
N LEU A 76 5.69 1.18 -16.98
CA LEU A 76 5.48 2.33 -17.87
C LEU A 76 4.69 1.95 -19.14
N LYS A 77 4.91 0.74 -19.65
CA LYS A 77 4.17 0.21 -20.80
C LYS A 77 2.73 -0.18 -20.43
N ALA A 78 2.49 -0.68 -19.22
CA ALA A 78 1.16 -0.99 -18.70
C ALA A 78 0.35 0.28 -18.43
N GLU A 79 0.99 1.32 -17.89
CA GLU A 79 0.42 2.65 -17.64
C GLU A 79 0.13 3.38 -18.97
N ALA A 80 1.05 3.32 -19.94
CA ALA A 80 0.78 3.81 -21.29
C ALA A 80 -0.39 3.08 -21.96
N LYS A 81 -0.59 1.79 -21.65
CA LYS A 81 -1.72 1.00 -22.15
C LYS A 81 -3.03 1.38 -21.43
N SER A 82 -3.03 1.57 -20.12
CA SER A 82 -4.22 2.03 -19.37
C SER A 82 -4.66 3.44 -19.77
N LEU A 83 -3.72 4.31 -20.15
CA LEU A 83 -4.00 5.64 -20.73
C LEU A 83 -4.62 5.58 -22.16
N THR A 84 -4.62 4.41 -22.81
CA THR A 84 -5.27 4.18 -24.12
C THR A 84 -6.54 3.34 -24.04
N SER A 85 -6.81 2.68 -22.92
CA SER A 85 -8.04 1.94 -22.66
C SER A 85 -8.77 2.57 -21.47
N ASP A 86 -9.59 3.56 -21.78
CA ASP A 86 -10.45 4.21 -20.81
C ASP A 86 -11.78 3.45 -20.72
N SER A 87 -11.84 2.48 -19.80
CA SER A 87 -13.07 1.71 -19.54
C SER A 87 -13.99 2.41 -18.53
N GLU A 88 -13.60 3.57 -18.00
CA GLU A 88 -14.26 4.21 -16.85
C GLU A 88 -14.88 5.58 -17.19
N HIS A 89 -14.78 6.05 -18.44
CA HIS A 89 -15.36 7.33 -18.87
C HIS A 89 -16.33 7.18 -20.05
N LEU A 90 -17.58 6.77 -19.76
CA LEU A 90 -18.70 6.78 -20.72
C LEU A 90 -19.24 8.19 -21.07
N ALA A 91 -18.49 9.28 -20.87
CA ALA A 91 -19.04 10.63 -21.11
C ALA A 91 -18.05 11.73 -21.53
N GLN A 92 -16.93 11.43 -22.20
CA GLN A 92 -16.07 12.49 -22.76
C GLN A 92 -15.80 12.31 -24.26
N LYS A 93 -16.24 13.30 -25.04
CA LYS A 93 -15.96 13.45 -26.47
C LYS A 93 -14.46 13.57 -26.68
N ALA A 94 -13.89 12.72 -27.54
CA ALA A 94 -12.46 12.69 -27.83
C ALA A 94 -11.94 14.06 -28.30
N VAL A 95 -10.98 14.62 -27.56
CA VAL A 95 -10.16 15.75 -28.01
C VAL A 95 -8.81 15.20 -28.49
N PRO A 96 -8.35 15.52 -29.72
CA PRO A 96 -7.02 15.13 -30.18
C PRO A 96 -5.93 15.75 -29.28
N LYS A 97 -5.14 14.91 -28.61
CA LYS A 97 -4.00 15.37 -27.80
C LYS A 97 -2.77 15.65 -28.70
N PRO A 98 -2.01 16.73 -28.45
CA PRO A 98 -0.78 17.03 -29.17
C PRO A 98 0.32 16.00 -28.86
N LYS A 99 1.21 15.77 -29.84
CA LYS A 99 2.33 14.84 -29.75
C LYS A 99 3.24 15.15 -28.56
N PRO A 100 3.74 14.15 -27.81
CA PRO A 100 4.68 14.38 -26.71
C PRO A 100 5.98 14.96 -27.27
N ILE A 101 6.40 16.10 -26.73
CA ILE A 101 7.77 16.60 -26.87
C ILE A 101 8.62 15.74 -25.94
N VAL A 102 9.57 14.98 -26.51
CA VAL A 102 10.65 14.36 -25.74
C VAL A 102 11.56 15.48 -25.27
N VAL A 103 11.46 15.83 -23.99
CA VAL A 103 12.42 16.74 -23.35
C VAL A 103 13.56 15.90 -22.81
N GLU A 104 14.71 15.92 -23.49
CA GLU A 104 15.99 15.52 -22.91
C GLU A 104 16.25 16.42 -21.70
N SER A 105 16.18 15.85 -20.49
CA SER A 105 16.48 16.58 -19.26
C SER A 105 17.98 16.72 -19.09
N VAL A 106 18.49 17.91 -19.43
CA VAL A 106 19.74 18.44 -18.87
C VAL A 106 19.36 19.61 -17.98
N THR A 107 19.79 19.54 -16.71
CA THR A 107 19.52 20.44 -15.56
C THR A 107 18.25 20.12 -14.73
N GLY A 108 18.46 19.50 -13.56
CA GLY A 108 17.48 19.46 -12.46
C GLY A 108 16.57 18.23 -12.33
N GLY A 109 16.76 17.17 -13.12
CA GLY A 109 15.96 15.95 -13.03
C GLY A 109 16.39 15.03 -11.89
N SER A 110 15.44 14.54 -11.09
CA SER A 110 15.62 13.48 -10.11
C SER A 110 16.18 12.21 -10.79
N ALA A 111 17.36 11.75 -10.39
CA ALA A 111 17.98 10.56 -10.98
C ALA A 111 17.12 9.30 -10.77
N SER A 112 17.03 8.45 -11.80
CA SER A 112 16.32 7.18 -11.69
C SER A 112 17.06 6.22 -10.74
N VAL A 113 16.33 5.27 -10.16
CA VAL A 113 16.91 4.22 -9.29
C VAL A 113 18.05 3.46 -9.99
N ALA A 114 17.89 3.18 -11.29
CA ALA A 114 18.91 2.54 -12.10
C ALA A 114 20.18 3.39 -12.21
N GLN A 115 20.05 4.69 -12.48
CA GLN A 115 21.17 5.61 -12.53
C GLN A 115 21.91 5.68 -11.19
N ILE A 116 21.17 5.73 -10.09
CA ILE A 116 21.75 5.76 -8.74
C ILE A 116 22.55 4.48 -8.47
N ARG A 117 21.98 3.31 -8.74
CA ARG A 117 22.68 2.02 -8.58
C ARG A 117 23.95 1.94 -9.41
N THR A 118 23.87 2.34 -10.68
CA THR A 118 25.03 2.37 -11.57
C THR A 118 26.10 3.32 -11.06
N ALA A 119 25.74 4.46 -10.47
CA ALA A 119 26.69 5.40 -9.88
C ALA A 119 27.43 4.78 -8.67
N TYR A 120 26.72 4.10 -7.76
CA TYR A 120 27.36 3.37 -6.65
C TYR A 120 28.30 2.28 -7.16
N ALA A 121 27.86 1.47 -8.13
CA ALA A 121 28.67 0.41 -8.71
C ALA A 121 29.92 0.96 -9.41
N ALA A 122 29.79 2.03 -10.20
CA ALA A 122 30.91 2.68 -10.88
C ALA A 122 31.91 3.31 -9.90
N ALA A 123 31.43 3.79 -8.75
CA ALA A 123 32.28 4.29 -7.67
C ALA A 123 32.90 3.19 -6.79
N GLY A 124 32.57 1.91 -7.03
CA GLY A 124 33.00 0.80 -6.17
C GLY A 124 32.43 0.87 -4.75
N GLN A 125 31.31 1.58 -4.56
CA GLN A 125 30.68 1.82 -3.27
C GLN A 125 29.51 0.88 -3.03
N ALA A 126 29.35 0.45 -1.78
CA ALA A 126 28.14 -0.24 -1.35
C ALA A 126 26.98 0.75 -1.18
N CYS A 127 25.75 0.27 -1.36
CA CYS A 127 24.56 1.06 -1.09
C CYS A 127 24.44 1.41 0.41
N PRO A 128 23.71 2.49 0.75
CA PRO A 128 23.52 2.89 2.15
C PRO A 128 22.97 1.75 3.00
N SER A 129 23.34 1.72 4.27
CA SER A 129 22.78 0.75 5.24
C SER A 129 21.59 1.35 5.98
N ASN A 130 20.80 0.48 6.63
CA ASN A 130 19.70 0.93 7.49
C ASN A 130 20.20 1.85 8.61
N VAL A 131 19.36 2.82 8.98
CA VAL A 131 19.61 3.72 10.11
C VAL A 131 19.05 3.12 11.39
N GLY A 132 19.75 3.35 12.51
CA GLY A 132 19.25 3.01 13.84
C GLY A 132 18.32 4.09 14.42
N GLY A 133 17.82 3.84 15.63
CA GLY A 133 16.94 4.74 16.37
C GLY A 133 15.51 4.22 16.48
N GLY A 134 14.61 5.09 16.93
CA GLY A 134 13.20 4.79 17.13
C GLY A 134 12.30 5.74 16.37
N VAL A 135 11.09 5.28 16.08
CA VAL A 135 10.03 6.06 15.46
C VAL A 135 9.19 6.69 16.56
N SER A 136 8.76 7.95 16.40
CA SER A 136 7.81 8.55 17.34
C SER A 136 6.50 7.77 17.35
N GLY A 137 5.85 7.66 18.51
CA GLY A 137 4.56 6.96 18.62
C GLY A 137 3.41 7.69 17.91
N ALA A 138 2.31 6.97 17.70
CA ALA A 138 1.04 7.52 17.26
C ALA A 138 -0.02 7.38 18.37
N PRO A 139 -1.05 8.24 18.42
CA PRO A 139 -1.96 8.31 19.56
C PRO A 139 -2.96 7.14 19.65
N SER A 140 -3.10 6.31 18.61
CA SER A 140 -4.11 5.24 18.55
C SER A 140 -5.52 5.75 18.85
N ARG A 141 -5.84 6.97 18.41
CA ARG A 141 -7.14 7.59 18.69
C ARG A 141 -8.25 6.94 17.85
N SER A 142 -9.49 7.05 18.31
CA SER A 142 -10.67 6.70 17.53
C SER A 142 -11.37 7.97 17.04
N SER A 143 -12.01 7.87 15.89
CA SER A 143 -12.95 8.90 15.42
C SER A 143 -14.22 8.94 16.29
N SER A 144 -15.04 9.97 16.10
CA SER A 144 -16.33 10.09 16.80
C SER A 144 -17.31 8.96 16.48
N GLN A 145 -17.15 8.30 15.32
CA GLN A 145 -17.99 7.17 14.92
C GLN A 145 -17.33 5.81 15.17
N GLY A 146 -16.23 5.77 15.93
CA GLY A 146 -15.60 4.53 16.39
C GLY A 146 -14.58 3.91 15.44
N VAL A 147 -14.29 4.53 14.29
CA VAL A 147 -13.19 4.09 13.40
C VAL A 147 -11.86 4.21 14.14
N ALA A 148 -11.07 3.14 14.17
CA ALA A 148 -9.77 3.12 14.83
C ALA A 148 -8.70 3.81 13.98
N GLY A 149 -7.87 4.64 14.61
CA GLY A 149 -6.80 5.39 13.96
C GLY A 149 -5.43 4.72 14.03
N THR A 150 -4.42 5.51 13.73
CA THR A 150 -3.03 5.13 13.52
C THR A 150 -2.42 4.67 14.83
N THR A 151 -1.91 3.44 14.85
CA THR A 151 -1.18 2.90 15.99
C THR A 151 0.33 3.14 15.85
N SER A 152 1.05 3.09 16.97
CA SER A 152 2.53 3.09 16.95
C SER A 152 3.10 1.89 16.18
N GLY A 153 2.36 0.77 16.12
CA GLY A 153 2.74 -0.40 15.32
C GLY A 153 2.63 -0.14 13.82
N ASP A 154 1.59 0.58 13.37
CA ASP A 154 1.44 0.95 11.97
C ASP A 154 2.57 1.87 11.52
N LEU A 155 2.84 2.91 12.32
CA LEU A 155 3.85 3.91 12.00
C LEU A 155 5.28 3.32 12.02
N SER A 156 5.58 2.47 13.00
CA SER A 156 6.88 1.80 13.06
C SER A 156 7.07 0.80 11.92
N SER A 157 6.09 -0.06 11.65
CA SER A 157 6.15 -1.02 10.54
C SER A 157 6.28 -0.34 9.19
N PHE A 158 5.58 0.78 8.97
CA PHE A 158 5.74 1.62 7.78
C PHE A 158 7.16 2.17 7.67
N ALA A 159 7.70 2.80 8.71
CA ALA A 159 9.01 3.44 8.68
C ALA A 159 10.14 2.44 8.38
N TYR A 160 10.12 1.27 9.01
CA TYR A 160 11.11 0.22 8.77
C TYR A 160 11.02 -0.33 7.34
N ALA A 161 9.81 -0.62 6.85
CA ALA A 161 9.62 -1.11 5.48
C ALA A 161 10.05 -0.06 4.44
N TYR A 162 9.65 1.20 4.64
CA TYR A 162 10.00 2.31 3.76
C TYR A 162 11.52 2.48 3.65
N ASN A 163 12.25 2.48 4.76
CA ASN A 163 13.72 2.58 4.73
C ASN A 163 14.39 1.33 4.16
N SER A 164 13.86 0.14 4.43
CA SER A 164 14.33 -1.10 3.83
C SER A 164 14.23 -1.05 2.30
N ILE A 165 13.10 -0.55 1.77
CA ILE A 165 12.89 -0.30 0.34
C ILE A 165 13.92 0.70 -0.19
N ARG A 166 14.14 1.82 0.51
CA ARG A 166 15.14 2.82 0.10
C ARG A 166 16.53 2.23 -0.01
N VAL A 167 16.99 1.54 1.03
CA VAL A 167 18.30 0.89 1.10
C VAL A 167 18.47 -0.17 0.02
N ALA A 168 17.47 -1.04 -0.19
CA ALA A 168 17.48 -2.05 -1.24
C ALA A 168 17.57 -1.45 -2.66
N ASN A 169 17.19 -0.17 -2.81
CA ASN A 169 17.24 0.59 -4.05
C ASN A 169 18.33 1.67 -4.05
N CYS A 170 19.29 1.57 -3.12
CA CYS A 170 20.46 2.45 -3.01
C CYS A 170 20.12 3.93 -2.82
N LEU A 171 18.93 4.20 -2.28
CA LEU A 171 18.49 5.51 -1.84
C LEU A 171 18.94 5.73 -0.39
N GLN A 172 19.31 6.96 -0.06
CA GLN A 172 19.63 7.32 1.32
C GLN A 172 18.40 7.10 2.21
N PRO A 173 18.51 6.40 3.35
CA PRO A 173 17.39 6.25 4.28
C PRO A 173 17.02 7.59 4.94
N ILE A 174 15.80 7.67 5.46
CA ILE A 174 15.33 8.78 6.29
C ILE A 174 15.60 8.42 7.77
N PRO A 175 16.11 9.32 8.62
CA PRO A 175 16.23 9.04 10.06
C PRO A 175 14.89 8.55 10.64
N LEU A 176 14.89 7.51 11.48
CA LEU A 176 13.65 6.95 12.03
C LEU A 176 12.87 7.97 12.87
N SER A 177 13.56 8.92 13.49
CA SER A 177 12.96 10.06 14.19
C SER A 177 12.16 10.98 13.29
N ASN A 178 12.35 10.93 11.97
CA ASN A 178 11.70 11.81 11.00
C ASN A 178 10.44 11.19 10.36
N PHE A 179 10.05 9.99 10.79
CA PHE A 179 8.73 9.43 10.49
C PHE A 179 7.73 9.92 11.53
N ARG A 180 6.72 10.64 11.07
CA ARG A 180 5.79 11.38 11.94
C ARG A 180 4.36 10.93 11.70
N TYR A 181 3.64 10.70 12.78
CA TYR A 181 2.18 10.65 12.73
C TYR A 181 1.63 12.01 12.27
N ASP A 182 0.64 11.99 11.39
CA ASP A 182 -0.02 13.19 10.86
C ASP A 182 -1.53 13.17 11.14
N SER A 183 -1.95 13.96 12.12
CA SER A 183 -3.35 14.05 12.52
C SER A 183 -4.25 14.64 11.44
N CYS A 184 -3.72 15.51 10.57
CA CYS A 184 -4.50 16.10 9.50
C CYS A 184 -4.81 15.08 8.41
N MET A 185 -3.84 14.25 8.01
CA MET A 185 -4.11 13.14 7.09
C MET A 185 -5.03 12.09 7.73
N GLU A 186 -4.89 11.81 9.02
CA GLU A 186 -5.80 10.88 9.69
C GLU A 186 -7.26 11.37 9.71
N GLU A 187 -7.49 12.69 9.88
CA GLU A 187 -8.85 13.24 9.75
C GLU A 187 -9.46 12.98 8.37
N ARG A 188 -8.65 13.02 7.31
CA ARG A 188 -9.09 12.72 5.96
C ARG A 188 -9.47 11.24 5.82
N LEU A 189 -8.69 10.35 6.41
CA LEU A 189 -8.95 8.91 6.41
C LEU A 189 -10.19 8.56 7.24
N PHE A 190 -10.37 9.18 8.42
CA PHE A 190 -11.61 9.05 9.19
C PHE A 190 -12.81 9.54 8.39
N TRP A 191 -12.71 10.68 7.74
CA TRP A 191 -13.79 11.17 6.89
C TRP A 191 -14.16 10.18 5.78
N MET A 192 -13.20 9.49 5.17
CA MET A 192 -13.51 8.43 4.19
C MET A 192 -14.17 7.21 4.86
N ALA A 193 -13.60 6.73 5.97
CA ALA A 193 -14.05 5.53 6.67
C ALA A 193 -15.42 5.67 7.36
N GLU A 194 -15.81 6.90 7.64
CA GLU A 194 -17.09 7.24 8.26
C GLU A 194 -18.23 7.38 7.25
N SER A 195 -18.03 7.06 5.96
CA SER A 195 -19.15 7.01 5.02
C SER A 195 -20.16 5.94 5.46
N PRO A 196 -21.47 6.24 5.50
CA PRO A 196 -22.51 5.24 5.73
C PRO A 196 -22.78 4.39 4.47
N SER A 197 -22.10 4.67 3.36
CA SER A 197 -22.22 3.89 2.13
C SER A 197 -21.57 2.53 2.30
N SER A 198 -22.26 1.48 1.86
CA SER A 198 -21.67 0.14 1.75
C SER A 198 -20.64 0.01 0.63
N ASN A 199 -20.48 1.05 -0.21
CA ASN A 199 -19.40 1.13 -1.18
C ASN A 199 -18.13 1.66 -0.49
N PRO A 200 -17.06 0.85 -0.34
CA PRO A 200 -15.82 1.28 0.30
C PRO A 200 -15.09 2.40 -0.47
N LEU A 201 -15.47 2.64 -1.73
CA LEU A 201 -14.96 3.71 -2.58
C LEU A 201 -15.73 5.05 -2.41
N ASP A 202 -16.78 5.10 -1.59
CA ASP A 202 -17.48 6.36 -1.34
C ASP A 202 -16.58 7.36 -0.61
N GLY A 203 -16.45 8.57 -1.16
CA GLY A 203 -15.49 9.56 -0.71
C GLY A 203 -14.01 9.20 -0.96
N TRP A 204 -13.70 8.01 -1.48
CA TRP A 204 -12.31 7.60 -1.75
C TRP A 204 -11.67 8.50 -2.81
N GLY A 205 -10.51 9.06 -2.47
CA GLY A 205 -9.66 9.81 -3.39
C GLY A 205 -9.16 11.15 -2.83
N HIS A 206 -8.44 11.87 -3.68
CA HIS A 206 -7.77 13.13 -3.35
C HIS A 206 -8.75 14.26 -3.03
N ASN A 207 -8.22 15.41 -2.61
CA ASN A 207 -9.02 16.59 -2.33
C ASN A 207 -9.96 16.94 -3.49
N GLY A 208 -11.22 17.21 -3.17
CA GLY A 208 -12.29 17.45 -4.14
C GLY A 208 -13.24 16.27 -4.35
N THR A 209 -12.91 15.08 -3.85
CA THR A 209 -13.91 14.00 -3.79
C THR A 209 -15.01 14.32 -2.78
N THR A 210 -16.21 13.84 -3.09
CA THR A 210 -17.40 13.99 -2.25
C THR A 210 -17.85 12.63 -1.77
N ARG A 211 -18.44 12.59 -0.57
CA ARG A 211 -19.20 11.43 -0.11
C ARG A 211 -20.63 11.53 -0.62
N SER A 212 -21.25 10.36 -0.78
CA SER A 212 -22.65 10.21 -1.17
C SER A 212 -23.63 10.90 -0.22
N ASP A 213 -23.28 11.02 1.07
CA ASP A 213 -24.10 11.67 2.10
C ASP A 213 -23.89 13.19 2.21
N GLY A 214 -23.06 13.77 1.35
CA GLY A 214 -22.85 15.22 1.27
C GLY A 214 -22.04 15.82 2.43
N VAL A 215 -21.49 15.01 3.34
CA VAL A 215 -20.64 15.52 4.43
C VAL A 215 -19.36 16.12 3.85
N ALA A 216 -19.09 17.38 4.18
CA ALA A 216 -17.94 18.11 3.66
C ALA A 216 -16.61 17.43 4.02
N ALA A 217 -15.69 17.40 3.06
CA ALA A 217 -14.34 16.88 3.23
C ALA A 217 -13.58 17.61 4.36
N ARG A 218 -12.84 16.85 5.16
CA ARG A 218 -11.92 17.35 6.20
C ARG A 218 -10.56 16.67 6.09
N GLY A 219 -9.58 17.25 6.77
CA GLY A 219 -8.20 16.73 6.82
C GLY A 219 -7.32 17.14 5.64
N CYS A 220 -6.15 16.53 5.57
CA CYS A 220 -5.10 16.78 4.58
C CYS A 220 -4.98 15.62 3.60
N ASP A 221 -4.55 15.94 2.38
CA ASP A 221 -4.30 14.95 1.33
C ASP A 221 -2.90 14.30 1.47
N GLY A 222 -2.72 13.17 0.78
CA GLY A 222 -1.48 12.42 0.71
C GLY A 222 -1.56 11.33 -0.35
N ASN A 223 -0.51 10.52 -0.46
CA ASN A 223 -0.56 9.30 -1.25
C ASN A 223 -1.48 8.31 -0.55
N LEU A 224 -2.54 7.87 -1.21
CA LEU A 224 -3.57 7.02 -0.60
C LEU A 224 -3.33 5.55 -0.93
N ALA A 225 -3.57 4.66 0.03
CA ALA A 225 -3.63 3.22 -0.18
C ALA A 225 -4.75 2.64 0.68
N GLY A 226 -5.52 1.70 0.14
CA GLY A 226 -6.67 1.11 0.83
C GLY A 226 -6.80 -0.38 0.60
N GLY A 227 -7.70 -1.01 1.34
CA GLY A 227 -8.07 -2.42 1.17
C GLY A 227 -7.78 -3.30 2.38
N SER A 228 -8.17 -4.56 2.24
CA SER A 228 -8.04 -5.58 3.29
C SER A 228 -6.63 -6.12 3.43
N GLY A 229 -6.25 -6.48 4.66
CA GLY A 229 -4.99 -7.17 4.97
C GLY A 229 -3.74 -6.29 4.87
N ASN A 230 -3.92 -4.97 4.83
CA ASN A 230 -2.80 -4.05 4.81
C ASN A 230 -2.26 -3.78 6.22
N SER A 231 -0.95 -3.60 6.31
CA SER A 231 -0.23 -3.00 7.44
C SER A 231 0.56 -1.78 6.95
N GLY A 232 1.21 -1.06 7.87
CA GLY A 232 2.16 0.00 7.50
C GLY A 232 3.24 -0.48 6.52
N ALA A 233 3.73 -1.71 6.72
CA ALA A 233 4.73 -2.30 5.82
C ALA A 233 4.17 -2.61 4.41
N THR A 234 2.96 -3.16 4.31
CA THR A 234 2.40 -3.50 2.99
C THR A 234 2.03 -2.27 2.19
N VAL A 235 1.56 -1.18 2.81
CA VAL A 235 1.26 0.07 2.09
C VAL A 235 2.54 0.76 1.62
N ALA A 236 3.64 0.64 2.37
CA ALA A 236 4.96 1.11 1.91
C ALA A 236 5.37 0.43 0.59
N SER A 237 5.22 -0.90 0.49
CA SER A 237 5.49 -1.66 -0.74
C SER A 237 4.55 -1.26 -1.88
N LYS A 238 3.23 -1.15 -1.62
CA LYS A 238 2.25 -0.74 -2.64
C LYS A 238 2.58 0.61 -3.26
N TRP A 239 2.98 1.60 -2.46
CA TRP A 239 3.39 2.91 -2.98
C TRP A 239 4.71 2.84 -3.74
N TRP A 240 5.63 1.95 -3.37
CA TRP A 240 6.87 1.75 -4.10
C TRP A 240 6.64 1.10 -5.48
N GLU A 241 5.72 0.14 -5.55
CA GLU A 241 5.34 -0.60 -6.75
C GLU A 241 4.50 0.22 -7.74
N SER A 242 4.10 1.44 -7.38
CA SER A 242 3.37 2.36 -8.24
C SER A 242 4.23 3.55 -8.63
N SER A 243 4.44 3.75 -9.93
CA SER A 243 5.23 4.82 -10.54
C SER A 243 4.96 6.20 -9.92
N ALA A 244 3.69 6.63 -9.92
CA ALA A 244 3.27 7.94 -9.42
C ALA A 244 3.48 8.10 -7.91
N HIS A 245 3.10 7.11 -7.11
CA HIS A 245 3.28 7.13 -5.66
C HIS A 245 4.76 7.07 -5.25
N ARG A 246 5.55 6.26 -5.95
CA ARG A 246 7.00 6.19 -5.75
C ARG A 246 7.67 7.52 -6.08
N ALA A 247 7.31 8.15 -7.19
CA ALA A 247 7.87 9.43 -7.59
C ALA A 247 7.56 10.53 -6.55
N SER A 248 6.34 10.57 -6.02
CA SER A 248 5.92 11.59 -5.06
C SER A 248 6.43 11.33 -3.63
N LEU A 249 6.42 10.07 -3.17
CA LEU A 249 6.66 9.68 -1.78
C LEU A 249 8.08 9.21 -1.51
N TYR A 250 8.73 8.53 -2.45
CA TYR A 250 10.11 8.06 -2.29
C TYR A 250 11.12 9.00 -2.95
N GLN A 251 10.68 9.85 -3.87
CA GLN A 251 11.49 10.85 -4.57
C GLN A 251 12.92 10.35 -4.89
N PRO A 252 13.08 9.26 -5.67
CA PRO A 252 14.40 8.73 -6.02
C PRO A 252 15.28 9.84 -6.61
N GLY A 253 16.50 9.97 -6.12
CA GLY A 253 17.43 11.01 -6.58
C GLY A 253 17.30 12.37 -5.89
N SER A 254 16.32 12.54 -5.00
CA SER A 254 16.21 13.73 -4.15
C SER A 254 17.03 13.58 -2.86
N SER A 255 17.51 14.71 -2.32
CA SER A 255 18.20 14.76 -1.02
C SER A 255 17.25 14.42 0.12
N THR A 256 17.76 13.72 1.14
CA THR A 256 17.02 13.40 2.37
C THR A 256 17.29 14.37 3.53
N GLY A 257 18.12 15.39 3.31
CA GLY A 257 18.42 16.41 4.32
C GLY A 257 17.18 17.22 4.69
N GLY A 258 16.82 17.23 5.97
CA GLY A 258 15.63 17.94 6.47
C GLY A 258 14.29 17.32 6.04
N VAL A 259 14.29 16.06 5.59
CA VAL A 259 13.07 15.40 5.15
C VAL A 259 12.39 14.71 6.32
N CYS A 260 11.07 14.87 6.38
CA CYS A 260 10.17 14.09 7.22
C CYS A 260 9.18 13.31 6.34
N ILE A 261 8.81 12.11 6.79
CA ILE A 261 7.74 11.32 6.17
C ILE A 261 6.57 11.35 7.13
N ALA A 262 5.50 12.02 6.72
CA ALA A 262 4.25 12.05 7.45
C ALA A 262 3.40 10.83 7.05
N PHE A 263 2.74 10.19 8.02
CA PHE A 263 1.97 8.97 7.83
C PHE A 263 0.73 8.94 8.73
N ALA A 264 -0.36 8.39 8.20
CA ALA A 264 -1.57 8.07 8.94
C ALA A 264 -2.21 6.79 8.39
N MET A 265 -2.92 6.06 9.24
CA MET A 265 -3.65 4.85 8.90
C MET A 265 -4.92 4.75 9.74
N THR A 266 -6.00 4.25 9.16
CA THR A 266 -7.25 3.95 9.87
C THR A 266 -7.66 2.51 9.60
N HIS A 267 -8.29 1.87 10.58
CA HIS A 267 -8.72 0.49 10.55
C HIS A 267 -10.24 0.40 10.67
N GLY A 268 -10.85 -0.35 9.75
CA GLY A 268 -12.28 -0.45 9.57
C GLY A 268 -12.94 0.80 8.99
N GLY A 269 -14.23 0.88 9.28
CA GLY A 269 -15.20 1.88 8.84
C GLY A 269 -16.53 1.56 9.53
N ILE A 270 -17.61 2.28 9.22
CA ILE A 270 -18.92 2.03 9.85
C ILE A 270 -19.38 0.58 9.61
N ASP A 271 -19.27 0.10 8.37
CA ASP A 271 -19.68 -1.25 7.96
C ASP A 271 -18.51 -2.10 7.42
N GLU A 272 -17.28 -1.77 7.85
CA GLU A 272 -16.07 -2.43 7.34
C GLU A 272 -15.29 -3.11 8.48
N PRO A 273 -14.74 -4.31 8.25
CA PRO A 273 -13.98 -5.02 9.27
C PRO A 273 -12.67 -4.28 9.57
N TYR A 274 -12.14 -4.46 10.78
CA TYR A 274 -10.85 -3.90 11.20
C TYR A 274 -9.71 -4.23 10.21
N SER A 275 -9.78 -5.37 9.53
CA SER A 275 -8.78 -5.77 8.53
C SER A 275 -8.78 -4.92 7.26
N PHE A 276 -9.86 -4.18 6.98
CA PHE A 276 -9.90 -3.16 5.94
C PHE A 276 -9.25 -1.89 6.46
N THR A 277 -8.28 -1.35 5.73
CA THR A 277 -7.57 -0.16 6.18
C THR A 277 -7.51 0.88 5.09
N ARG A 278 -7.31 2.13 5.52
CA ARG A 278 -6.97 3.24 4.64
C ARG A 278 -5.71 3.87 5.20
N ALA A 279 -4.74 4.18 4.35
CA ALA A 279 -3.48 4.79 4.73
C ALA A 279 -3.19 6.00 3.84
N ALA A 280 -2.49 6.96 4.41
CA ALA A 280 -2.00 8.15 3.74
C ALA A 280 -0.55 8.42 4.13
N ALA A 281 0.28 8.79 3.15
CA ALA A 281 1.65 9.23 3.42
C ALA A 281 2.08 10.38 2.51
N ARG A 282 2.97 11.24 3.03
CA ARG A 282 3.55 12.34 2.25
C ARG A 282 5.00 12.59 2.60
N TRP A 283 5.78 12.93 1.58
CA TRP A 283 7.10 13.52 1.73
C TRP A 283 6.95 14.99 2.12
N THR A 284 7.58 15.39 3.22
CA THR A 284 7.53 16.75 3.76
C THR A 284 8.88 17.14 4.37
N TYR A 285 8.93 18.28 5.07
CA TYR A 285 10.16 18.83 5.65
C TYR A 285 10.03 19.06 7.15
N CYS A 286 11.16 18.90 7.83
CA CYS A 286 11.43 19.20 9.23
C CYS A 286 12.91 19.58 9.37
#